data_AF-A0A846UGD6-F1
#
_entry.id   AF-A0A846UGD6-F1
#
_cell.length_a   1.000
_cell.length_b   1.000
_cell.length_c   1.000
_cell.angle_alpha   90.00
_cell.angle_beta   90.00
_cell.angle_gamma   90.00
#
_symmetry.space_group_name_H-M   'P 1'
#
loop_
_entity.id
_entity.type
_entity.pdbx_description
1 polymer ?
#
loop_
_entity_poly.entity_id
_entity_poly.type
_entity_poly.pdbx_seq_one_letter_code
_entity_poly.pdbx_strand_id
1 'polypeptide(L)'
;MPFGLSLSKAWWLGSVLAMCGGVALADPGLAVGRQLYRGELALPGTISGHAQPLPPMATRCTNCHSRDSAAQAASGAASFAPLLTRERLLGPIARRGGPPSRYDEASFCRLLRSGIDPAIMLIPRQMPRYAIDDAQCKALWTYLIDAGETR
;
A
#
# COMPACT_ATOMS: atom_id res chain seq x y z
N MET A 1 -49.55 67.24 -18.61
CA MET A 1 -50.21 65.92 -18.64
C MET A 1 -50.25 65.47 -20.10
N PRO A 2 -49.99 64.20 -20.50
CA PRO A 2 -49.38 63.03 -19.84
C PRO A 2 -48.07 62.54 -20.55
N PHE A 3 -47.06 62.09 -19.80
CA PHE A 3 -46.59 60.71 -19.58
C PHE A 3 -46.13 59.89 -20.80
N GLY A 4 -44.84 59.53 -20.79
CA GLY A 4 -44.23 58.51 -21.66
C GLY A 4 -42.83 58.14 -21.17
N LEU A 5 -42.73 57.40 -20.06
CA LEU A 5 -41.47 56.82 -19.56
C LEU A 5 -41.33 55.38 -20.09
N SER A 6 -40.34 55.16 -20.95
CA SER A 6 -39.90 53.84 -21.41
C SER A 6 -38.90 53.28 -20.39
N LEU A 7 -39.25 52.19 -19.70
CA LEU A 7 -38.34 51.44 -18.83
C LEU A 7 -37.62 50.36 -19.63
N SER A 8 -36.38 50.63 -20.04
CA SER A 8 -35.47 49.60 -20.51
C SER A 8 -34.82 48.89 -19.32
N LYS A 9 -35.36 47.72 -18.96
CA LYS A 9 -34.77 46.79 -17.99
C LYS A 9 -33.47 46.21 -18.56
N ALA A 10 -32.32 46.70 -18.09
CA ALA A 10 -31.03 46.08 -18.35
C ALA A 10 -30.88 44.82 -17.48
N TRP A 11 -30.96 43.64 -18.10
CA TRP A 11 -30.70 42.36 -17.46
C TRP A 11 -29.20 42.09 -17.48
N TRP A 12 -28.52 42.36 -16.37
CA TRP A 12 -27.18 41.83 -16.13
C TRP A 12 -27.31 40.41 -15.59
N LEU A 13 -27.28 39.41 -16.49
CA LEU A 13 -27.01 38.02 -16.10
C LEU A 13 -25.50 37.89 -15.85
N GLY A 14 -25.10 38.13 -14.60
CA GLY A 14 -23.80 37.72 -14.10
C GLY A 14 -23.78 36.21 -13.90
N SER A 15 -23.30 35.47 -14.90
CA SER A 15 -22.97 34.05 -14.75
C SER A 15 -21.65 33.91 -13.99
N VAL A 16 -21.72 33.82 -12.66
CA VAL A 16 -20.61 33.33 -11.85
C VAL A 16 -20.52 31.83 -12.06
N LEU A 17 -19.61 31.40 -12.93
CA LEU A 17 -19.24 30.00 -13.09
C LEU A 17 -18.58 29.54 -11.79
N ALA A 18 -19.32 28.83 -10.94
CA ALA A 18 -18.77 28.18 -9.76
C ALA A 18 -17.85 27.03 -10.22
N MET A 19 -16.55 27.31 -10.26
CA MET A 19 -15.53 26.32 -10.56
C MET A 19 -15.37 25.40 -9.33
N CYS A 20 -16.19 24.35 -9.25
CA CYS A 20 -16.01 23.26 -8.30
C CYS A 20 -14.77 22.45 -8.71
N GLY A 21 -13.59 22.92 -8.34
CA GLY A 21 -12.37 22.13 -8.35
C GLY A 21 -12.50 21.02 -7.31
N GLY A 22 -12.89 19.82 -7.74
CA GLY A 22 -12.86 18.63 -6.91
C GLY A 22 -11.42 18.30 -6.55
N VAL A 23 -10.97 18.71 -5.37
CA VAL A 23 -9.73 18.22 -4.80
C VAL A 23 -9.99 16.75 -4.45
N ALA A 24 -9.42 15.82 -5.22
CA ALA A 24 -9.43 14.42 -4.83
C ALA A 24 -8.66 14.32 -3.51
N LEU A 25 -9.38 14.23 -2.39
CA LEU A 25 -8.78 13.97 -1.09
C LEU A 25 -8.05 12.63 -1.19
N ALA A 26 -6.72 12.67 -1.11
CA ALA A 26 -5.91 11.47 -1.06
C ALA A 26 -6.39 10.62 0.11
N ASP A 27 -6.66 9.33 -0.13
CA ASP A 27 -7.04 8.41 0.95
C ASP A 27 -5.88 8.36 1.96
N PRO A 28 -6.09 8.81 3.21
CA PRO A 28 -5.04 8.84 4.22
C PRO A 28 -4.47 7.45 4.51
N GLY A 29 -5.27 6.38 4.36
CA GLY A 29 -4.80 5.00 4.51
C GLY A 29 -3.81 4.61 3.41
N LEU A 30 -4.07 5.00 2.15
CA LEU A 30 -3.15 4.76 1.03
C LEU A 30 -1.84 5.54 1.19
N ALA A 31 -1.89 6.75 1.73
CA ALA A 31 -0.70 7.56 1.99
C ALA A 31 0.18 6.91 3.07
N VAL A 32 -0.41 6.51 4.20
CA VAL A 32 0.32 5.85 5.30
C VAL A 32 0.88 4.50 4.86
N GLY A 33 0.11 3.68 4.14
CA GLY A 33 0.59 2.39 3.64
C GLY A 33 1.81 2.52 2.71
N ARG A 34 1.80 3.53 1.84
CA ARG A 34 2.95 3.85 0.97
C ARG A 34 4.18 4.30 1.77
N GLN A 35 3.98 5.17 2.75
CA GLN A 35 5.06 5.65 3.62
C GLN A 35 5.70 4.51 4.41
N LEU A 36 4.91 3.58 4.94
CA LEU A 36 5.40 2.37 5.59
C LEU A 36 6.19 1.48 4.62
N TYR A 37 5.64 1.24 3.42
CA TYR A 37 6.27 0.39 2.41
C TYR A 37 7.65 0.90 1.97
N ARG A 38 7.78 2.22 1.78
CA ARG A 38 9.05 2.89 1.43
C ARG A 38 9.95 3.16 2.63
N GLY A 39 9.44 2.98 3.84
CA GLY A 39 10.08 3.35 5.09
C GLY A 39 10.41 4.84 5.20
N GLU A 40 9.47 5.66 4.75
CA GLU A 40 9.34 7.09 5.11
C GLU A 40 8.77 7.22 6.52
N LEU A 41 7.82 6.33 6.88
CA LEU A 41 7.41 6.08 8.26
C LEU A 41 8.17 4.87 8.79
N ALA A 42 8.86 5.05 9.92
CA ALA A 42 9.67 3.99 10.52
C ALA A 42 8.78 2.83 11.00
N LEU A 43 9.14 1.61 10.61
CA LEU A 43 8.51 0.38 11.07
C LEU A 43 9.58 -0.51 11.72
N PRO A 44 9.65 -0.54 13.07
CA PRO A 44 10.62 -1.35 13.77
C PRO A 44 10.41 -2.84 13.45
N GLY A 45 11.51 -3.55 13.20
CA GLY A 45 11.45 -4.98 12.95
C GLY A 45 12.73 -5.70 13.36
N THR A 46 12.61 -6.99 13.64
CA THR A 46 13.71 -7.88 13.98
C THR A 46 13.79 -9.01 12.94
N ILE A 47 14.98 -9.57 12.74
CA ILE A 47 15.15 -10.78 11.94
C ILE A 47 15.48 -11.95 12.87
N SER A 48 15.15 -13.16 12.44
CA SER A 48 15.43 -14.35 13.25
C SER A 48 16.92 -14.46 13.56
N GLY A 49 17.27 -14.55 14.85
CA GLY A 49 18.65 -14.56 15.34
C GLY A 49 19.14 -13.21 15.88
N HIS A 50 18.36 -12.15 15.78
CA HIS A 50 18.67 -10.83 16.35
C HIS A 50 17.65 -10.46 17.42
N ALA A 51 18.14 -10.05 18.60
CA ALA A 51 17.28 -9.66 19.72
C ALA A 51 16.84 -8.19 19.63
N GLN A 52 17.65 -7.33 19.01
CA GLN A 52 17.41 -5.90 18.89
C GLN A 52 16.74 -5.56 17.56
N PRO A 53 15.85 -4.55 17.54
CA PRO A 53 15.33 -3.99 16.29
C PRO A 53 16.47 -3.54 15.39
N LEU A 54 16.32 -3.82 14.09
CA LEU A 54 17.22 -3.32 13.06
C LEU A 54 17.04 -1.79 12.91
N PRO A 55 18.06 -1.07 12.40
CA PRO A 55 17.91 0.33 12.03
C PRO A 55 16.73 0.52 11.06
N PRO A 56 15.94 1.60 11.15
CA PRO A 56 14.77 1.80 10.28
C PRO A 56 15.06 1.73 8.77
N MET A 57 16.27 2.12 8.34
CA MET A 57 16.70 1.99 6.94
C MET A 57 16.79 0.53 6.47
N ALA A 58 17.08 -0.41 7.37
CA ALA A 58 17.26 -1.82 7.05
C ALA A 58 15.93 -2.59 6.96
N THR A 59 14.85 -2.05 7.54
CA THR A 59 13.53 -2.72 7.60
C THR A 59 12.55 -2.28 6.52
N ARG A 60 12.99 -1.46 5.54
CA ARG A 60 12.12 -1.01 4.45
C ARG A 60 11.69 -2.18 3.57
N CYS A 61 10.40 -2.25 3.23
CA CYS A 61 9.89 -3.32 2.37
C CYS A 61 10.56 -3.28 0.98
N THR A 62 10.82 -2.07 0.47
CA THR A 62 11.48 -1.83 -0.82
C THR A 62 12.92 -2.36 -0.89
N ASN A 63 13.59 -2.64 0.23
CA ASN A 63 14.92 -3.25 0.21
C ASN A 63 14.92 -4.66 -0.41
N CYS A 64 13.79 -5.36 -0.35
CA CYS A 64 13.66 -6.72 -0.89
C CYS A 64 12.55 -6.85 -1.94
N HIS A 65 11.49 -6.05 -1.83
CA HIS A 65 10.29 -6.15 -2.67
C HIS A 65 10.25 -5.09 -3.79
N SER A 66 11.39 -4.64 -4.31
CA SER A 66 11.43 -3.66 -5.40
C SER A 66 11.30 -4.31 -6.79
N ARG A 67 10.99 -3.49 -7.80
CA ARG A 67 11.02 -3.91 -9.21
C ARG A 67 12.42 -4.39 -9.62
N ASP A 68 13.46 -3.73 -9.14
CA ASP A 68 14.85 -4.14 -9.41
C ASP A 68 15.15 -5.51 -8.83
N SER A 69 14.70 -5.77 -7.58
CA SER A 69 14.85 -7.09 -6.95
C SER A 69 14.09 -8.19 -7.71
N ALA A 70 12.93 -7.86 -8.28
CA ALA A 70 12.16 -8.79 -9.10
C ALA A 70 12.80 -9.02 -10.49
N ALA A 71 13.33 -7.98 -11.11
CA ALA A 71 14.04 -8.06 -12.39
C ALA A 71 15.31 -8.92 -12.28
N GLN A 72 16.06 -8.79 -11.16
CA GLN A 72 17.19 -9.65 -10.84
C GLN A 72 16.76 -11.14 -10.80
N ALA A 73 15.61 -11.45 -10.20
CA ALA A 73 15.05 -12.80 -10.16
C ALA A 73 14.79 -13.36 -11.57
N ALA A 74 14.18 -12.54 -12.43
CA ALA A 74 13.85 -12.92 -13.81
C ALA A 74 15.09 -13.19 -14.66
N SER A 75 16.20 -12.50 -14.38
CA SER A 75 17.50 -12.70 -15.03
C SER A 75 18.29 -13.90 -14.48
N GLY A 76 17.71 -14.68 -13.56
CA GLY A 76 18.38 -15.84 -12.93
C GLY A 76 19.40 -15.47 -11.85
N ALA A 77 19.51 -14.20 -11.47
CA ALA A 77 20.30 -13.78 -10.32
C ALA A 77 19.54 -14.06 -9.01
N ALA A 78 20.28 -14.13 -7.90
CA ALA A 78 19.67 -14.27 -6.58
C ALA A 78 18.79 -13.05 -6.29
N SER A 79 17.49 -13.28 -6.09
CA SER A 79 16.55 -12.25 -5.66
C SER A 79 16.25 -12.40 -4.18
N PHE A 80 16.13 -11.27 -3.49
CA PHE A 80 15.79 -11.25 -2.07
C PHE A 80 14.34 -11.63 -1.82
N ALA A 81 13.41 -11.13 -2.64
CA ALA A 81 11.99 -11.40 -2.49
C ALA A 81 11.20 -11.10 -3.78
N PRO A 82 10.03 -11.74 -3.99
CA PRO A 82 9.17 -11.41 -5.11
C PRO A 82 8.53 -10.02 -4.93
N LEU A 83 8.13 -9.42 -6.05
CA LEU A 83 7.31 -8.20 -6.04
C LEU A 83 5.94 -8.47 -5.40
N LEU A 84 5.47 -7.56 -4.53
CA LEU A 84 4.19 -7.66 -3.82
C LEU A 84 3.05 -7.06 -4.64
N THR A 85 2.71 -7.70 -5.76
CA THR A 85 1.57 -7.28 -6.59
C THR A 85 0.24 -7.76 -6.00
N ARG A 86 -0.87 -7.10 -6.38
CA ARG A 86 -2.22 -7.53 -6.02
C ARG A 86 -2.48 -8.98 -6.45
N GLU A 87 -2.09 -9.34 -7.67
CA GLU A 87 -2.27 -10.69 -8.23
C GLU A 87 -1.49 -11.73 -7.42
N ARG A 88 -0.29 -11.38 -6.95
CA ARG A 88 0.53 -12.26 -6.12
C ARG A 88 -0.08 -12.48 -4.73
N LEU A 89 -0.58 -11.42 -4.11
CA LEU A 89 -1.16 -11.50 -2.76
C LEU A 89 -2.51 -12.24 -2.78
N LEU A 90 -3.39 -11.89 -3.71
CA LEU A 90 -4.74 -12.45 -3.79
C LEU A 90 -4.79 -13.79 -4.55
N GLY A 91 -3.72 -14.13 -5.28
CA GLY A 91 -3.61 -15.36 -6.05
C GLY A 91 -3.43 -16.61 -5.18
N PRO A 92 -3.71 -17.80 -5.76
CA PRO A 92 -3.57 -19.06 -5.04
C PRO A 92 -2.10 -19.43 -4.80
N ILE A 93 -1.80 -19.86 -3.58
CA ILE A 93 -0.54 -20.40 -3.10
C ILE A 93 -0.72 -21.90 -2.92
N ALA A 94 -0.03 -22.68 -3.75
CA ALA A 94 -0.06 -24.13 -3.68
C ALA A 94 0.56 -24.63 -2.36
N ARG A 95 -0.01 -25.72 -1.82
CA ARG A 95 0.54 -26.43 -0.66
C ARG A 95 0.51 -27.93 -0.89
N ARG A 96 1.43 -28.65 -0.25
CA ARG A 96 1.43 -30.12 -0.28
C ARG A 96 0.22 -30.64 0.50
N GLY A 97 -0.68 -31.35 -0.19
CA GLY A 97 -1.77 -32.10 0.44
C GLY A 97 -2.95 -31.28 0.98
N GLY A 98 -3.28 -30.13 0.38
CA GLY A 98 -4.46 -29.35 0.80
C GLY A 98 -4.90 -28.33 -0.25
N PRO A 99 -6.06 -27.67 -0.04
CA PRO A 99 -6.52 -26.62 -0.94
C PRO A 99 -5.52 -25.44 -0.95
N PRO A 100 -5.40 -24.71 -2.07
CA PRO A 100 -4.54 -23.55 -2.14
C PRO A 100 -4.97 -22.50 -1.11
N SER A 101 -3.99 -21.84 -0.51
CA SER A 101 -4.21 -20.68 0.38
C SER A 101 -4.03 -19.39 -0.41
N ARG A 102 -4.49 -18.25 0.12
CA ARG A 102 -4.21 -16.92 -0.44
C ARG A 102 -4.06 -15.94 0.71
N TYR A 103 -3.46 -14.78 0.46
CA TYR A 103 -3.48 -13.74 1.46
C TYR A 103 -4.86 -13.09 1.55
N ASP A 104 -5.21 -12.75 2.77
CA ASP A 104 -6.16 -11.73 3.16
C ASP A 104 -5.45 -10.79 4.14
N GLU A 105 -6.12 -9.71 4.56
CA GLU A 105 -5.56 -8.74 5.51
C GLU A 105 -5.06 -9.42 6.79
N ALA A 106 -5.87 -10.31 7.37
CA ALA A 106 -5.56 -10.96 8.64
C ALA A 106 -4.31 -11.85 8.55
N SER A 107 -4.20 -12.67 7.51
CA SER A 107 -3.05 -13.54 7.27
C SER A 107 -1.81 -12.76 6.85
N PHE A 108 -1.96 -11.64 6.14
CA PHE A 108 -0.87 -10.70 5.85
C PHE A 108 -0.33 -10.06 7.14
N CYS A 109 -1.20 -9.53 8.00
CA CYS A 109 -0.79 -8.96 9.29
C CYS A 109 -0.14 -9.99 10.20
N ARG A 110 -0.66 -11.23 10.21
CA ARG A 110 -0.01 -12.33 10.91
C ARG A 110 1.39 -12.59 10.37
N LEU A 111 1.56 -12.67 9.05
CA LEU A 111 2.87 -12.86 8.44
C LEU A 111 3.85 -11.76 8.86
N LEU A 112 3.45 -10.50 8.82
CA LEU A 112 4.34 -9.40 9.20
C LEU A 112 4.78 -9.49 10.67
N ARG A 113 3.93 -9.97 11.56
CA ARG A 113 4.23 -10.07 13.00
C ARG A 113 5.01 -11.31 13.38
N SER A 114 4.62 -12.47 12.84
CA SER A 114 5.16 -13.78 13.25
C SER A 114 6.08 -14.43 12.23
N GLY A 115 6.00 -14.01 10.97
CA GLY A 115 6.66 -14.65 9.85
C GLY A 115 6.02 -15.96 9.40
N ILE A 116 4.71 -16.14 9.64
CA ILE A 116 3.94 -17.31 9.22
C ILE A 116 2.95 -16.92 8.14
N ASP A 117 3.06 -17.56 6.97
CA ASP A 117 2.21 -17.29 5.82
C ASP A 117 0.82 -17.97 5.90
N PRO A 118 -0.08 -17.77 4.91
CA PRO A 118 -1.39 -18.41 4.87
C PRO A 118 -1.34 -19.94 4.71
N ALA A 119 -0.24 -20.48 4.19
CA ALA A 119 0.01 -21.92 4.08
C ALA A 119 0.63 -22.52 5.35
N ILE A 120 0.82 -21.72 6.41
CA ILE A 120 1.47 -22.09 7.68
C ILE A 120 2.97 -22.38 7.50
N MET A 121 3.58 -21.79 6.49
CA MET A 121 5.00 -21.88 6.22
C MET A 121 5.74 -20.68 6.83
N LEU A 122 6.96 -20.93 7.30
CA LEU A 122 7.84 -19.86 7.79
C LEU A 122 8.48 -19.11 6.63
N ILE A 123 8.44 -17.77 6.70
CA ILE A 123 9.14 -16.90 5.76
C ILE A 123 10.67 -16.95 5.96
N PRO A 124 11.47 -16.58 4.94
CA PRO A 124 12.92 -16.48 5.05
C PRO A 124 13.37 -15.70 6.30
N ARG A 125 14.51 -16.13 6.87
CA ARG A 125 15.05 -15.51 8.10
C ARG A 125 15.38 -14.03 7.92
N GLN A 126 15.74 -13.64 6.70
CA GLN A 126 16.11 -12.27 6.32
C GLN A 126 14.92 -11.32 6.25
N MET A 127 13.68 -11.82 6.15
CA MET A 127 12.49 -10.96 6.14
C MET A 127 12.16 -10.50 7.57
N PRO A 128 12.08 -9.20 7.85
CA PRO A 128 11.82 -8.72 9.21
C PRO A 128 10.44 -9.13 9.73
N ARG A 129 10.36 -9.33 11.05
CA ARG A 129 9.12 -9.42 11.83
C ARG A 129 8.90 -8.06 12.47
N TYR A 130 7.77 -7.44 12.19
CA TYR A 130 7.53 -6.03 12.48
C TYR A 130 6.69 -5.85 13.75
N ALA A 131 7.05 -4.83 14.53
CA ALA A 131 6.19 -4.27 15.56
C ALA A 131 5.15 -3.34 14.90
N ILE A 132 4.22 -3.94 14.15
CA ILE A 132 3.18 -3.25 13.39
C ILE A 132 1.82 -3.36 14.09
N ASP A 133 1.17 -2.24 14.37
CA ASP A 133 -0.19 -2.21 14.91
C ASP A 133 -1.26 -2.52 13.84
N ASP A 134 -2.52 -2.68 14.24
CA ASP A 134 -3.60 -3.05 13.31
C ASP A 134 -3.91 -1.95 12.29
N ALA A 135 -3.82 -0.68 12.68
CA ALA A 135 -4.11 0.45 11.78
C ALA A 135 -3.02 0.60 10.71
N GLN A 136 -1.75 0.49 11.11
CA GLN A 136 -0.60 0.48 10.22
C GLN A 136 -0.65 -0.70 9.26
N CYS A 137 -0.98 -1.90 9.75
CA CYS A 137 -1.07 -3.08 8.89
C CYS A 137 -2.18 -2.95 7.86
N LYS A 138 -3.36 -2.49 8.27
CA LYS A 138 -4.49 -2.23 7.37
C LYS A 138 -4.14 -1.20 6.30
N ALA A 139 -3.48 -0.10 6.68
CA ALA A 139 -3.03 0.91 5.74
C ALA A 139 -2.06 0.34 4.70
N LEU A 140 -1.08 -0.46 5.14
CA LEU A 140 -0.13 -1.15 4.26
C LEU A 140 -0.83 -2.14 3.32
N TRP A 141 -1.76 -2.95 3.84
CA TRP A 141 -2.58 -3.87 3.02
C TRP A 141 -3.38 -3.12 1.95
N THR A 142 -4.09 -2.06 2.35
CA THR A 142 -4.90 -1.23 1.43
C THR A 142 -4.01 -0.65 0.33
N TYR A 143 -2.84 -0.12 0.68
CA TYR A 143 -1.86 0.35 -0.31
C TYR A 143 -1.48 -0.74 -1.31
N LEU A 144 -1.06 -1.93 -0.83
CA LEU A 144 -0.62 -3.02 -1.70
C LEU A 144 -1.73 -3.53 -2.64
N ILE A 145 -2.98 -3.51 -2.17
CA ILE A 145 -4.11 -4.02 -2.93
C ILE A 145 -4.61 -2.99 -3.95
N ASP A 146 -4.69 -1.71 -3.61
CA ASP A 146 -5.37 -0.71 -4.45
C ASP A 146 -4.43 0.24 -5.21
N ALA A 147 -3.20 0.43 -4.74
CA ALA A 147 -2.29 1.45 -5.27
C ALA A 147 -0.81 1.05 -5.28
N GLY A 148 -0.47 -0.22 -4.99
CA GLY A 148 0.90 -0.68 -4.83
C GLY A 148 1.79 -0.29 -6.00
N GLU A 149 3.11 -0.37 -5.81
CA GLU A 149 4.14 0.00 -6.82
C GLU A 149 4.08 -0.79 -8.14
N THR A 150 2.98 -1.53 -8.37
CA THR A 150 2.75 -2.59 -9.33
C THR A 150 1.49 -2.38 -10.18
N ARG A 151 0.88 -1.18 -10.19
CA ARG A 151 0.20 -0.76 -11.44
C ARG A 151 1.23 -0.58 -12.55
#